data_AF-A0A2C9T0Z9-F1
#
_entry.id   AF-A0A2C9T0Z9-F1
#
_cell.length_a   1.000
_cell.length_b   1.000
_cell.length_c   1.000
_cell.angle_alpha   90.00
_cell.angle_beta   90.00
_cell.angle_gamma   90.00
#
_symmetry.space_group_name_H-M   'P 1'
#
loop_
_entity.id
_entity.type
_entity.pdbx_description
1 polymer ?
#
loop_
_entity_poly.entity_id
_entity_poly.type
_entity_poly.pdbx_seq_one_letter_code
_entity_poly.pdbx_strand_id
1 'polypeptide(L)'
;MTRWDEQDLAGYLLDNEADVWTHTNFPAVSEVGVPDVLDREPGTAMTSALGFTAEHYSAARRTSGERAWYSLYMGSPTTPEGGLILRKWFDDWRMAVAPPRPVKTVVGVDPSDSGRGDACGLVAASMTDDGVVALIADASEPPTSEQWAQRAVQLAADVGASEIAVETYTAGETYRRVVRDALHRAKIDRHITVTPWRGKGDAEARSAAIRQALEVGTCRVAGTSPTSRRRRSPGKAANTSPTRWPQL
;
A
#
# COMPACT_ATOMS: atom_id res chain seq x y z
N MET A 1 -12.37 16.95 16.84
CA MET A 1 -11.06 16.83 16.14
C MET A 1 -10.83 15.36 15.88
N THR A 2 -10.28 14.98 14.72
CA THR A 2 -9.97 13.57 14.42
C THR A 2 -8.66 13.17 15.11
N ARG A 3 -8.67 12.04 15.82
CA ARG A 3 -7.48 11.49 16.52
C ARG A 3 -6.73 10.52 15.62
N TRP A 4 -5.65 10.98 14.98
CA TRP A 4 -4.87 10.15 14.05
C TRP A 4 -3.68 9.45 14.70
N ASP A 5 -3.24 9.96 15.84
CA ASP A 5 -2.06 9.48 16.57
C ASP A 5 -2.27 9.64 18.08
N GLU A 6 -1.63 8.78 18.87
CA GLU A 6 -1.69 8.89 20.33
C GLU A 6 -1.07 10.22 20.82
N GLN A 7 -0.04 10.71 20.13
CA GLN A 7 0.70 11.94 20.43
C GLN A 7 0.30 13.12 19.53
N ASP A 8 -0.87 13.07 18.88
CA ASP A 8 -1.40 14.26 18.20
C ASP A 8 -1.64 15.42 19.18
N LEU A 9 -1.99 16.61 18.66
CA LEU A 9 -2.20 17.80 19.51
C LEU A 9 -3.14 17.53 20.69
N ALA A 10 -4.23 16.79 20.46
CA ALA A 10 -5.17 16.48 21.53
C ALA A 10 -4.59 15.48 22.54
N GLY A 11 -3.87 14.46 22.08
CA GLY A 11 -3.13 13.55 22.95
C GLY A 11 -2.11 14.27 23.82
N TYR A 12 -1.29 15.12 23.21
CA TYR A 12 -0.31 15.94 23.92
C TYR A 12 -0.95 16.81 25.01
N LEU A 13 -2.04 17.52 24.69
CA LEU A 13 -2.75 18.37 25.65
C LEU A 13 -3.36 17.55 26.79
N LEU A 14 -3.93 16.38 26.50
CA LEU A 14 -4.50 15.51 27.53
C LEU A 14 -3.44 14.90 28.45
N ASP A 15 -2.22 14.66 27.94
CA ASP A 15 -1.12 14.11 28.74
C ASP A 15 -0.42 15.18 29.59
N ASN A 16 -0.32 16.42 29.11
CA ASN A 16 0.49 17.48 29.73
C ASN A 16 -0.33 18.57 30.45
N GLU A 17 -1.59 18.76 30.07
CA GLU A 17 -2.48 19.82 30.57
C GLU A 17 -3.87 19.26 30.93
N ALA A 18 -3.91 18.06 31.50
CA ALA A 18 -5.15 17.34 31.84
C ALA A 18 -6.09 18.12 32.79
N ASP A 19 -5.54 19.03 33.59
CA ASP A 19 -6.27 19.89 34.51
C ASP A 19 -6.90 21.12 33.82
N VAL A 20 -6.44 21.46 32.62
CA VAL A 20 -6.94 22.58 31.82
C VAL A 20 -8.00 22.11 30.81
N TRP A 21 -7.82 20.92 30.24
CA TRP A 21 -8.63 20.43 29.12
C TRP A 21 -9.54 19.26 29.52
N THR A 22 -10.81 19.33 29.10
CA THR A 22 -11.76 18.23 29.25
C THR A 22 -11.87 17.42 27.97
N HIS A 23 -11.61 16.11 28.03
CA HIS A 23 -11.83 15.20 26.91
C HIS A 23 -13.32 14.84 26.79
N THR A 24 -13.97 15.30 25.72
CA THR A 24 -15.36 14.92 25.39
C THR A 24 -15.37 14.15 24.08
N ASN A 25 -15.71 12.86 24.13
CA ASN A 25 -15.76 11.99 22.95
C ASN A 25 -17.18 11.51 22.66
N PHE A 26 -17.56 11.56 21.38
CA PHE A 26 -18.85 11.09 20.87
C PHE A 26 -18.57 10.05 19.76
N PRO A 27 -18.32 8.78 20.11
CA PRO A 27 -18.02 7.76 19.11
C PRO A 27 -19.26 7.43 18.26
N ALA A 28 -19.08 7.22 16.96
CA ALA A 28 -20.16 6.89 16.03
C ALA A 28 -20.98 5.68 16.50
N VAL A 29 -20.28 4.68 17.04
CA VAL A 29 -20.86 3.48 17.68
C VAL A 29 -20.25 3.36 19.07
N SER A 30 -21.04 3.15 20.11
CA SER A 30 -20.50 2.89 21.45
C SER A 30 -19.74 1.56 21.47
N GLU A 31 -18.59 1.51 22.13
CA GLU A 31 -17.75 0.32 22.22
C GLU A 31 -16.99 0.29 23.55
N VAL A 32 -16.84 -0.89 24.14
CA VAL A 32 -16.11 -1.07 25.40
C VAL A 32 -14.66 -0.60 25.23
N GLY A 33 -14.19 0.27 26.12
CA GLY A 33 -12.84 0.81 26.08
C GLY A 33 -12.67 2.06 25.22
N VAL A 34 -13.71 2.49 24.49
CA VAL A 34 -13.75 3.80 23.82
C VAL A 34 -14.56 4.77 24.68
N PRO A 35 -14.01 5.92 25.11
CA PRO A 35 -14.77 6.90 25.89
C PRO A 35 -16.02 7.36 25.15
N ASP A 36 -17.19 7.30 25.78
CA ASP A 36 -18.46 7.79 25.23
C ASP A 36 -19.15 8.68 26.27
N VAL A 37 -19.22 9.98 26.00
CA VAL A 37 -19.85 10.93 26.93
C VAL A 37 -21.36 10.74 27.06
N LEU A 38 -21.98 10.03 26.11
CA LEU A 38 -23.41 9.73 26.14
C LEU A 38 -23.75 8.47 26.93
N ASP A 39 -22.74 7.72 27.41
CA ASP A 39 -22.89 6.49 28.19
C ASP A 39 -23.88 5.49 27.55
N ARG A 40 -23.77 5.32 26.23
CA ARG A 40 -24.65 4.42 25.48
C ARG A 40 -24.19 2.98 25.65
N GLU A 41 -25.14 2.05 25.65
CA GLU A 41 -24.86 0.61 25.61
C GLU A 41 -23.93 0.24 24.44
N PRO A 42 -22.93 -0.63 24.64
CA PRO A 42 -22.02 -1.06 23.58
C PRO A 42 -22.76 -1.59 22.34
N GLY A 43 -22.30 -1.19 21.16
CA GLY A 43 -22.94 -1.46 19.87
C GLY A 43 -23.99 -0.44 19.45
N THR A 44 -24.38 0.50 20.31
CA THR A 44 -25.38 1.53 19.97
C THR A 44 -24.77 2.60 19.07
N ALA A 45 -25.25 2.68 17.83
CA ALA A 45 -24.90 3.75 16.90
C ALA A 45 -25.65 5.06 17.23
N MET A 46 -24.98 6.21 17.10
CA MET A 46 -25.68 7.49 17.15
C MET A 46 -26.44 7.76 15.85
N THR A 47 -27.32 8.77 15.87
CA THR A 47 -27.68 9.50 14.66
C THR A 47 -26.93 10.83 14.67
N SER A 48 -26.10 11.09 13.66
CA SER A 48 -25.31 12.33 13.63
C SER A 48 -26.20 13.55 13.37
N ALA A 49 -25.69 14.74 13.69
CA ALA A 49 -26.35 16.00 13.32
C ALA A 49 -26.54 16.18 11.81
N LEU A 50 -25.77 15.45 10.99
CA LEU A 50 -25.88 15.43 9.52
C LEU A 50 -26.82 14.32 9.02
N GLY A 51 -27.44 13.55 9.92
CA GLY A 51 -28.35 12.46 9.59
C GLY A 51 -27.66 11.12 9.27
N PHE A 52 -26.38 10.94 9.64
CA PHE A 52 -25.73 9.64 9.50
C PHE A 52 -26.26 8.65 10.53
N THR A 53 -26.61 7.45 10.06
CA THR A 53 -27.27 6.39 10.82
C THR A 53 -26.34 5.19 11.02
N ALA A 54 -26.80 4.18 11.76
CA ALA A 54 -26.11 2.90 11.90
C ALA A 54 -25.69 2.29 10.54
N GLU A 55 -26.56 2.38 9.52
CA GLU A 55 -26.27 1.89 8.17
C GLU A 55 -25.12 2.67 7.52
N HIS A 56 -25.13 4.01 7.62
CA HIS A 56 -24.03 4.85 7.13
C HIS A 56 -22.70 4.48 7.80
N TYR A 57 -22.70 4.32 9.11
CA TYR A 57 -21.50 3.94 9.86
C TYR A 57 -21.01 2.54 9.50
N SER A 58 -21.91 1.58 9.29
CA SER A 58 -21.55 0.24 8.82
C SER A 58 -20.91 0.25 7.43
N ALA A 59 -21.37 1.14 6.54
CA ALA A 59 -20.78 1.33 5.21
C ALA A 59 -19.44 2.04 5.29
N ALA A 60 -19.32 3.06 6.14
CA ALA A 60 -18.07 3.76 6.39
C ALA A 60 -16.99 2.84 6.94
N ARG A 61 -17.28 2.02 7.96
CA ARG A 61 -16.32 1.06 8.54
C ARG A 61 -15.76 0.10 7.49
N ARG A 62 -16.64 -0.46 6.64
CA ARG A 62 -16.24 -1.39 5.56
C ARG A 62 -15.30 -0.77 4.52
N THR A 63 -15.41 0.53 4.26
CA THR A 63 -14.64 1.21 3.21
C THR A 63 -13.41 1.94 3.73
N SER A 64 -13.41 2.26 5.03
CA SER A 64 -12.36 3.05 5.67
C SER A 64 -11.22 2.21 6.23
N GLY A 65 -11.44 0.92 6.51
CA GLY A 65 -10.49 0.09 7.27
C GLY A 65 -10.47 0.46 8.76
N GLU A 66 -9.98 -0.42 9.61
CA GLU A 66 -10.13 -0.30 11.07
C GLU A 66 -9.40 0.93 11.61
N ARG A 67 -8.18 1.22 11.17
CA ARG A 67 -7.46 2.42 11.66
C ARG A 67 -8.21 3.71 11.37
N ALA A 68 -8.57 3.95 10.11
CA ALA A 68 -9.27 5.18 9.76
C ALA A 68 -10.66 5.21 10.38
N TRP A 69 -11.31 4.05 10.56
CA TRP A 69 -12.56 3.94 11.30
C TRP A 69 -12.42 4.45 12.74
N TYR A 70 -11.46 3.93 13.51
CA TYR A 70 -11.25 4.35 14.90
C TYR A 70 -10.88 5.84 15.00
N SER A 71 -10.02 6.33 14.11
CA SER A 71 -9.64 7.75 14.09
C SER A 71 -10.81 8.68 13.75
N LEU A 72 -11.49 8.44 12.61
CA LEU A 72 -12.50 9.35 12.05
C LEU A 72 -13.83 9.28 12.79
N TYR A 73 -14.23 8.09 13.23
CA TYR A 73 -15.57 7.84 13.71
C TYR A 73 -15.63 7.50 15.20
N MET A 74 -14.58 6.91 15.77
CA MET A 74 -14.58 6.50 17.18
C MET A 74 -13.85 7.49 18.09
N GLY A 75 -13.06 8.42 17.52
CA GLY A 75 -12.25 9.36 18.28
C GLY A 75 -11.09 8.69 19.04
N SER A 76 -10.65 7.52 18.58
CA SER A 76 -9.56 6.74 19.18
C SER A 76 -8.43 6.53 18.16
N PRO A 77 -7.18 6.88 18.46
CA PRO A 77 -6.06 6.65 17.55
C PRO A 77 -5.54 5.20 17.58
N THR A 78 -6.00 4.37 18.53
CA THR A 78 -5.51 3.01 18.73
C THR A 78 -6.44 2.00 18.05
N THR A 79 -5.87 1.12 17.20
CA THR A 79 -6.59 -0.05 16.65
C THR A 79 -6.39 -1.27 17.54
N PRO A 80 -7.42 -2.10 17.79
CA PRO A 80 -7.28 -3.32 18.59
C PRO A 80 -6.26 -4.34 18.02
N GLU A 81 -6.12 -4.41 16.70
CA GLU A 81 -5.22 -5.35 16.01
C GLU A 81 -3.99 -4.60 15.46
N GLY A 82 -2.91 -4.48 16.25
CA GLY A 82 -1.69 -3.72 15.95
C GLY A 82 -0.76 -4.27 14.85
N GLY A 83 -1.28 -4.80 13.76
CA GLY A 83 -0.49 -5.22 12.59
C GLY A 83 -0.43 -4.14 11.51
N LEU A 84 0.76 -3.77 11.03
CA LEU A 84 0.89 -2.82 9.91
C LEU A 84 0.25 -3.36 8.62
N ILE A 85 0.48 -4.63 8.27
CA ILE A 85 -0.17 -5.33 7.16
C ILE A 85 -0.37 -6.79 7.57
N LEU A 86 -1.61 -7.29 7.55
CA LEU A 86 -1.90 -8.68 7.92
C LEU A 86 -1.78 -9.61 6.72
N ARG A 87 -1.19 -10.79 6.93
CA ARG A 87 -1.07 -11.80 5.86
C ARG A 87 -2.43 -12.19 5.27
N LYS A 88 -3.46 -12.29 6.12
CA LYS A 88 -4.83 -12.65 5.72
C LYS A 88 -5.37 -11.75 4.60
N TRP A 89 -5.08 -10.45 4.64
CA TRP A 89 -5.56 -9.50 3.62
C TRP A 89 -5.09 -9.82 2.20
N PHE A 90 -3.88 -10.38 2.05
CA PHE A 90 -3.39 -10.81 0.74
C PHE A 90 -4.11 -12.06 0.22
N ASP A 91 -4.58 -12.91 1.11
CA ASP A 91 -5.25 -14.17 0.78
C ASP A 91 -6.76 -13.95 0.59
N ASP A 92 -7.39 -13.15 1.46
CA ASP A 92 -8.82 -12.79 1.42
C ASP A 92 -9.19 -12.10 0.09
N TRP A 93 -8.28 -11.27 -0.43
CA TRP A 93 -8.50 -10.49 -1.64
C TRP A 93 -7.66 -10.96 -2.84
N ARG A 94 -7.11 -12.18 -2.79
CA ARG A 94 -6.22 -12.69 -3.85
C ARG A 94 -6.96 -12.78 -5.19
N MET A 95 -6.32 -12.25 -6.23
CA MET A 95 -6.79 -12.42 -7.61
C MET A 95 -6.08 -13.60 -8.25
N ALA A 96 -6.82 -14.42 -9.01
CA ALA A 96 -6.22 -15.56 -9.71
C ALA A 96 -5.19 -15.13 -10.77
N VAL A 97 -5.47 -14.03 -11.47
CA VAL A 97 -4.64 -13.47 -12.55
C VAL A 97 -4.68 -11.95 -12.50
N ALA A 98 -3.74 -11.31 -13.19
CA ALA A 98 -3.71 -9.86 -13.35
C ALA A 98 -4.97 -9.35 -14.08
N PRO A 99 -5.40 -8.10 -13.84
CA PRO A 99 -6.53 -7.52 -14.56
C PRO A 99 -6.31 -7.56 -16.09
N PRO A 100 -7.27 -8.04 -16.89
CA PRO A 100 -7.08 -8.21 -18.34
C PRO A 100 -7.12 -6.91 -19.14
N ARG A 101 -7.73 -5.84 -18.57
CA ARG A 101 -7.88 -4.53 -19.23
C ARG A 101 -7.63 -3.40 -18.23
N PRO A 102 -6.40 -3.24 -17.73
CA PRO A 102 -6.10 -2.20 -16.76
C PRO A 102 -6.19 -0.81 -17.42
N VAL A 103 -6.70 0.17 -16.66
CA VAL A 103 -6.69 1.59 -17.03
C VAL A 103 -5.28 2.14 -17.03
N LYS A 104 -4.43 1.66 -16.11
CA LYS A 104 -3.04 2.07 -15.98
C LYS A 104 -2.20 0.94 -15.40
N THR A 105 -0.97 0.81 -15.88
CA THR A 105 0.03 -0.09 -15.28
C THR A 105 1.31 0.70 -15.01
N VAL A 106 1.82 0.59 -13.78
CA VAL A 106 2.99 1.32 -13.28
C VAL A 106 3.98 0.33 -12.68
N VAL A 107 5.27 0.55 -12.92
CA VAL A 107 6.35 -0.10 -12.17
C VAL A 107 6.85 0.87 -11.10
N GLY A 108 6.73 0.49 -9.83
CA GLY A 108 7.33 1.21 -8.70
C GLY A 108 8.73 0.69 -8.42
N VAL A 109 9.67 1.60 -8.18
CA VAL A 109 11.06 1.29 -7.87
C VAL A 109 11.49 2.01 -6.60
N ASP A 110 11.92 1.26 -5.60
CA ASP A 110 12.65 1.73 -4.42
C ASP A 110 14.13 1.35 -4.60
N PRO A 111 14.98 2.27 -5.09
CA PRO A 111 16.32 1.95 -5.54
C PRO A 111 17.27 1.68 -4.38
N SER A 112 18.15 0.68 -4.55
CA SER A 112 19.31 0.46 -3.69
C SER A 112 20.55 1.20 -4.24
N ASP A 113 21.30 1.86 -3.35
CA ASP A 113 22.36 2.81 -3.75
C ASP A 113 23.79 2.23 -3.68
N SER A 114 24.03 1.17 -2.91
CA SER A 114 25.40 0.80 -2.48
C SER A 114 25.88 -0.58 -2.92
N GLY A 115 25.04 -1.44 -3.50
CA GLY A 115 25.39 -2.84 -3.77
C GLY A 115 25.78 -3.66 -2.52
N ARG A 116 25.62 -3.09 -1.31
CA ARG A 116 25.82 -3.75 -0.01
C ARG A 116 24.58 -3.54 0.85
N GLY A 117 23.78 -4.60 0.99
CA GLY A 117 22.82 -4.73 2.09
C GLY A 117 21.36 -4.77 1.67
N ASP A 118 20.88 -3.78 0.93
CA ASP A 118 19.43 -3.61 0.74
C ASP A 118 18.96 -4.04 -0.66
N ALA A 119 17.88 -4.81 -0.68
CA ALA A 119 17.20 -5.18 -1.92
C ALA A 119 16.56 -3.93 -2.54
N CYS A 120 16.71 -3.76 -3.85
CA CYS A 120 15.92 -2.82 -4.61
C CYS A 120 14.48 -3.32 -4.68
N GLY A 121 13.53 -2.55 -4.16
CA GLY A 121 12.11 -2.84 -4.28
C GLY A 121 11.65 -2.59 -5.71
N LEU A 122 11.09 -3.61 -6.37
CA LEU A 122 10.69 -3.51 -7.78
C LEU A 122 9.39 -4.27 -8.00
N VAL A 123 8.29 -3.53 -8.10
CA VAL A 123 6.92 -4.08 -8.12
C VAL A 123 6.13 -3.45 -9.26
N ALA A 124 5.36 -4.25 -9.98
CA ALA A 124 4.39 -3.76 -10.96
C ALA A 124 2.97 -3.78 -10.38
N ALA A 125 2.22 -2.72 -10.61
CA ALA A 125 0.83 -2.59 -10.21
C ALA A 125 -0.04 -2.12 -11.38
N SER A 126 -1.25 -2.68 -11.47
CA SER A 126 -2.26 -2.32 -12.46
C SER A 126 -3.52 -1.81 -11.77
N MET A 127 -4.13 -0.75 -12.31
CA MET A 127 -5.38 -0.20 -11.82
C MET A 127 -6.52 -0.58 -12.77
N THR A 128 -7.61 -1.09 -12.22
CA THR A 128 -8.87 -1.35 -12.94
C THR A 128 -9.72 -0.08 -13.07
N ASP A 129 -10.80 -0.15 -13.84
CA ASP A 129 -11.76 0.96 -14.01
C ASP A 129 -12.65 1.19 -12.78
N ASP A 130 -12.86 0.16 -11.96
CA ASP A 130 -13.54 0.23 -10.66
C ASP A 130 -12.64 0.67 -9.49
N GLY A 131 -11.39 1.08 -9.77
CA GLY A 131 -10.48 1.68 -8.80
C GLY A 131 -9.70 0.69 -7.93
N VAL A 132 -9.72 -0.61 -8.26
CA VAL A 132 -8.87 -1.61 -7.62
C VAL A 132 -7.45 -1.55 -8.18
N VAL A 133 -6.46 -1.53 -7.29
CA VAL A 133 -5.04 -1.66 -7.63
C VAL A 133 -4.59 -3.09 -7.39
N ALA A 134 -4.15 -3.79 -8.42
CA ALA A 134 -3.59 -5.13 -8.32
C ALA A 134 -2.07 -5.08 -8.41
N LEU A 135 -1.36 -5.63 -7.43
CA LEU A 135 0.06 -5.97 -7.53
C LEU A 135 0.18 -7.21 -8.42
N ILE A 136 0.82 -7.06 -9.58
CA ILE A 136 0.81 -8.07 -10.65
C ILE A 136 2.16 -8.77 -10.86
N ALA A 137 3.25 -8.17 -10.38
CA ALA A 137 4.57 -8.79 -10.41
C ALA A 137 5.48 -8.16 -9.35
N ASP A 138 6.38 -8.99 -8.81
CA ASP A 138 7.45 -8.57 -7.92
C ASP A 138 8.76 -9.14 -8.48
N ALA A 139 9.72 -8.26 -8.74
CA ALA A 139 11.06 -8.58 -9.21
C ALA A 139 12.12 -7.87 -8.35
N SER A 140 11.80 -7.68 -7.06
CA SER A 140 12.70 -7.14 -6.05
C SER A 140 13.87 -8.10 -5.81
N GLU A 141 15.09 -7.60 -5.95
CA GLU A 141 16.34 -8.34 -5.77
C GLU A 141 17.41 -7.38 -5.20
N PRO A 142 18.63 -7.80 -4.84
CA PRO A 142 19.73 -6.90 -4.47
C PRO A 142 20.71 -6.62 -5.65
N PRO A 143 20.34 -5.82 -6.67
CA PRO A 143 21.20 -5.47 -7.80
C PRO A 143 22.03 -4.19 -7.55
N THR A 144 22.96 -3.91 -8.46
CA THR A 144 23.58 -2.58 -8.63
C THR A 144 22.60 -1.58 -9.26
N SER A 145 22.95 -0.29 -9.27
CA SER A 145 22.08 0.76 -9.81
C SER A 145 21.73 0.60 -11.29
N GLU A 146 22.68 0.09 -12.08
CA GLU A 146 22.45 -0.19 -13.50
C GLU A 146 21.55 -1.42 -13.70
N GLN A 147 21.75 -2.45 -12.88
CA GLN A 147 21.01 -3.71 -12.97
C GLN A 147 19.53 -3.54 -12.62
N TRP A 148 19.17 -2.80 -11.56
CA TRP A 148 17.74 -2.57 -11.28
C TRP A 148 17.09 -1.72 -12.36
N ALA A 149 17.78 -0.75 -12.95
CA ALA A 149 17.20 0.10 -13.99
C ALA A 149 16.87 -0.70 -15.26
N GLN A 150 17.79 -1.57 -15.68
CA GLN A 150 17.53 -2.51 -16.77
C GLN A 150 16.35 -3.44 -16.44
N ARG A 151 16.28 -3.93 -15.20
CA ARG A 151 15.19 -4.80 -14.75
C ARG A 151 13.84 -4.08 -14.69
N ALA A 152 13.81 -2.83 -14.25
CA ALA A 152 12.60 -2.01 -14.21
C ALA A 152 12.05 -1.78 -15.62
N VAL A 153 12.94 -1.49 -16.57
CA VAL A 153 12.57 -1.34 -17.98
C VAL A 153 12.08 -2.66 -18.58
N GLN A 154 12.75 -3.78 -18.29
CA GLN A 154 12.29 -5.09 -18.73
C GLN A 154 10.93 -5.44 -18.12
N LEU A 155 10.73 -5.21 -16.82
CA LEU A 155 9.45 -5.47 -16.18
C LEU A 155 8.34 -4.61 -16.80
N ALA A 156 8.61 -3.32 -17.01
CA ALA A 156 7.68 -2.42 -17.68
C ALA A 156 7.35 -2.88 -19.11
N ALA A 157 8.33 -3.44 -19.81
CA ALA A 157 8.14 -4.07 -21.11
C ALA A 157 7.22 -5.30 -21.03
N ASP A 158 7.47 -6.19 -20.08
CA ASP A 158 6.77 -7.47 -19.90
C ASP A 158 5.29 -7.26 -19.51
N VAL A 159 5.01 -6.28 -18.64
CA VAL A 159 3.65 -6.05 -18.10
C VAL A 159 2.87 -4.97 -18.83
N GLY A 160 3.44 -4.38 -19.90
CA GLY A 160 2.78 -3.30 -20.63
C GLY A 160 2.63 -2.01 -19.82
N ALA A 161 3.55 -1.71 -18.90
CA ALA A 161 3.50 -0.48 -18.11
C ALA A 161 3.68 0.76 -18.98
N SER A 162 2.95 1.82 -18.64
CA SER A 162 3.08 3.15 -19.27
C SER A 162 3.90 4.11 -18.43
N GLU A 163 4.28 3.73 -17.21
CA GLU A 163 5.02 4.56 -16.27
C GLU A 163 5.95 3.74 -15.38
N ILE A 164 7.13 4.29 -15.11
CA ILE A 164 8.08 3.83 -14.10
C ILE A 164 8.20 4.94 -13.05
N ALA A 165 7.70 4.70 -11.85
CA ALA A 165 7.81 5.60 -10.71
C ALA A 165 9.01 5.21 -9.84
N VAL A 166 9.96 6.12 -9.67
CA VAL A 166 11.22 5.84 -8.96
C VAL A 166 11.29 6.67 -7.69
N GLU A 167 11.51 6.05 -6.54
CA GLU A 167 11.71 6.75 -5.27
C GLU A 167 13.01 7.58 -5.31
N THR A 168 12.91 8.84 -4.90
CA THR A 168 14.01 9.82 -4.98
C THR A 168 14.20 10.56 -3.66
N TYR A 169 15.24 10.19 -2.91
CA TYR A 169 15.61 10.87 -1.65
C TYR A 169 16.53 12.07 -1.88
N THR A 170 17.69 11.88 -2.51
CA THR A 170 18.71 12.94 -2.72
C THR A 170 19.35 12.88 -4.10
N ALA A 171 19.39 11.70 -4.75
CA ALA A 171 19.97 11.48 -6.07
C ALA A 171 18.94 11.46 -7.23
N GLY A 172 17.85 12.23 -7.11
CA GLY A 172 16.68 12.08 -7.98
C GLY A 172 16.92 12.26 -9.48
N GLU A 173 17.80 13.17 -9.89
CA GLU A 173 18.18 13.32 -11.30
C GLU A 173 19.07 12.17 -11.80
N THR A 174 19.90 11.59 -10.94
CA THR A 174 20.77 10.44 -11.27
C THR A 174 19.93 9.22 -11.61
N TYR A 175 18.99 8.83 -10.74
CA TYR A 175 18.16 7.63 -10.99
C TYR A 175 17.29 7.78 -12.22
N ARG A 176 16.70 8.96 -12.44
CA ARG A 176 15.93 9.21 -13.67
C ARG A 176 16.81 9.04 -14.91
N ARG A 177 18.03 9.57 -14.89
CA ARG A 177 18.96 9.42 -16.01
C ARG A 177 19.27 7.95 -16.27
N VAL A 178 19.58 7.16 -15.24
CA VAL A 178 19.88 5.73 -15.39
C VAL A 178 18.71 4.96 -16.02
N VAL A 179 17.46 5.24 -15.60
CA VAL A 179 16.26 4.62 -16.18
C VAL A 179 16.01 5.08 -17.62
N ARG A 180 16.17 6.38 -17.92
CA ARG A 180 16.02 6.90 -19.29
C ARG A 180 17.07 6.30 -20.24
N ASP A 181 18.31 6.17 -19.78
CA ASP A 181 19.39 5.54 -20.56
C ASP A 181 19.07 4.06 -20.81
N ALA A 182 18.51 3.35 -19.82
CA ALA A 182 18.05 1.97 -20.00
C ALA A 182 16.86 1.86 -20.99
N LEU A 183 15.88 2.77 -20.92
CA LEU A 183 14.76 2.84 -21.87
C LEU A 183 15.26 3.06 -23.30
N HIS A 184 16.20 3.99 -23.49
CA HIS A 184 16.78 4.26 -24.81
C HIS A 184 17.46 3.03 -25.41
N ARG A 185 18.18 2.25 -24.59
CA ARG A 185 18.83 1.00 -25.02
C ARG A 185 17.84 -0.11 -25.34
N ALA A 186 16.73 -0.20 -24.60
CA ALA A 186 15.73 -1.25 -24.76
C ALA A 186 14.89 -1.13 -26.05
N LYS A 187 14.87 0.05 -26.68
CA LYS A 187 14.12 0.31 -27.94
C LYS A 187 12.65 -0.12 -27.87
N ILE A 188 11.99 0.23 -26.77
CA ILE A 188 10.57 -0.06 -26.57
C ILE A 188 9.74 0.77 -27.55
N ASP A 189 8.74 0.13 -28.17
CA ASP A 189 7.87 0.67 -29.22
C ASP A 189 6.78 1.63 -28.71
N ARG A 190 6.60 1.72 -27.40
CA ARG A 190 5.65 2.59 -26.71
C ARG A 190 6.34 3.59 -25.80
N HIS A 191 5.64 4.68 -25.54
CA HIS A 191 6.10 5.69 -24.59
C HIS A 191 5.92 5.20 -23.15
N ILE A 192 6.99 5.31 -22.34
CA ILE A 192 6.98 5.02 -20.91
C ILE A 192 7.47 6.27 -20.18
N THR A 193 6.62 6.85 -19.33
CA THR A 193 6.97 8.01 -18.52
C THR A 193 7.84 7.58 -17.34
N VAL A 194 8.91 8.35 -17.03
CA VAL A 194 9.71 8.14 -15.82
C VAL A 194 9.39 9.24 -14.81
N THR A 195 8.72 8.87 -13.72
CA THR A 195 8.23 9.81 -12.71
C THR A 195 9.05 9.70 -11.43
N PRO A 196 9.57 10.80 -10.87
CA PRO A 196 10.09 10.80 -9.50
C PRO A 196 8.96 10.62 -8.49
N TRP A 197 9.17 9.76 -7.51
CA TRP A 197 8.32 9.69 -6.33
C TRP A 197 9.10 10.10 -5.09
N ARG A 198 8.41 10.81 -4.19
CA ARG A 198 8.91 11.15 -2.86
C ARG A 198 7.70 11.21 -1.94
N GLY A 199 7.67 10.34 -0.93
CA GLY A 199 6.65 10.46 0.11
C GLY A 199 7.00 11.55 1.13
N LYS A 200 5.98 12.18 1.71
CA LYS A 200 6.10 13.07 2.86
C LYS A 200 5.79 12.28 4.15
N GLY A 201 6.48 12.59 5.24
CA GLY A 201 6.33 11.87 6.51
C GLY A 201 7.21 10.63 6.61
N ASP A 202 7.10 9.92 7.73
CA ASP A 202 7.82 8.68 7.99
C ASP A 202 7.28 7.49 7.16
N ALA A 203 7.85 6.30 7.34
CA ALA A 203 7.42 5.10 6.62
C ALA A 203 5.97 4.69 6.96
N GLU A 204 5.51 4.98 8.17
CA GLU A 204 4.17 4.62 8.61
C GLU A 204 3.11 5.51 7.96
N ALA A 205 3.32 6.83 7.97
CA ALA A 205 2.43 7.79 7.33
C ALA A 205 2.34 7.54 5.81
N ARG A 206 3.48 7.25 5.16
CA ARG A 206 3.53 6.96 3.71
C ARG A 206 2.82 5.68 3.33
N SER A 207 2.79 4.68 4.22
CA SER A 207 2.13 3.40 3.97
C SER A 207 0.66 3.36 4.38
N ALA A 208 0.12 4.39 5.04
CA ALA A 208 -1.26 4.39 5.54
C ALA A 208 -2.31 4.06 4.46
N ALA A 209 -2.21 4.69 3.29
CA ALA A 209 -3.15 4.48 2.19
C ALA A 209 -3.10 3.05 1.62
N ILE A 210 -1.90 2.48 1.43
CA ILE A 210 -1.77 1.11 0.93
C ILE A 210 -2.20 0.08 1.98
N ARG A 211 -1.98 0.33 3.27
CA ARG A 211 -2.46 -0.51 4.37
C ARG A 211 -3.98 -0.59 4.37
N GLN A 212 -4.64 0.56 4.36
CA GLN A 212 -6.10 0.63 4.25
C GLN A 212 -6.58 -0.10 2.99
N ALA A 213 -5.96 0.15 1.84
CA ALA A 213 -6.38 -0.46 0.59
C ALA A 213 -6.26 -1.99 0.61
N LEU A 214 -5.19 -2.54 1.21
CA LEU A 214 -5.03 -3.99 1.41
C LEU A 214 -6.09 -4.55 2.34
N GLU A 215 -6.40 -3.85 3.43
CA GLU A 215 -7.41 -4.25 4.40
C GLU A 215 -8.81 -4.35 3.77
N VAL A 216 -9.24 -3.31 3.05
CA VAL A 216 -10.58 -3.23 2.47
C VAL A 216 -10.70 -3.84 1.07
N GLY A 217 -9.61 -4.41 0.55
CA GLY A 217 -9.60 -5.10 -0.73
C GLY A 217 -9.65 -4.19 -1.97
N THR A 218 -9.26 -2.92 -1.84
CA THR A 218 -9.03 -2.01 -2.99
C THR A 218 -7.57 -2.03 -3.47
N CYS A 219 -6.67 -2.65 -2.72
CA CYS A 219 -5.36 -3.13 -3.18
C CYS A 219 -5.32 -4.66 -3.05
N ARG A 220 -4.94 -5.38 -4.11
CA ARG A 220 -4.98 -6.84 -4.21
C ARG A 220 -3.68 -7.40 -4.77
N VAL A 221 -3.44 -8.69 -4.60
CA VAL A 221 -2.30 -9.38 -5.23
C VAL A 221 -2.81 -10.37 -6.27
N ALA A 222 -2.27 -10.31 -7.47
CA ALA A 222 -2.57 -11.22 -8.55
C ALA A 222 -1.59 -12.40 -8.59
N GLY A 223 -2.15 -13.60 -8.84
CA GLY A 223 -1.41 -14.85 -8.93
C GLY A 223 -0.84 -15.30 -7.59
N THR A 224 0.09 -16.25 -7.66
CA THR A 224 0.88 -16.71 -6.52
C THR A 224 2.18 -15.92 -6.47
N SER A 225 2.46 -15.20 -5.39
CA SER A 225 3.74 -14.50 -5.26
C SER A 225 4.89 -15.52 -5.27
N PRO A 226 6.03 -15.24 -5.94
CA PRO A 226 7.19 -16.13 -5.97
C PRO A 226 7.78 -16.42 -4.58
N THR A 227 7.54 -15.55 -3.60
CA THR A 227 7.99 -15.68 -2.20
C THR A 227 7.36 -16.87 -1.45
N SER A 228 6.32 -17.50 -1.99
CA SER A 228 5.76 -18.74 -1.44
C SER A 228 6.55 -20.01 -1.80
N ARG A 229 7.57 -19.92 -2.68
CA ARG A 229 8.45 -21.05 -2.99
C ARG A 229 9.47 -21.27 -1.86
N ARG A 230 9.01 -21.93 -0.80
CA ARG A 230 9.83 -22.52 0.26
C ARG A 230 11.08 -23.16 -0.38
N ARG A 231 12.28 -22.70 0.00
CA ARG A 231 13.58 -23.30 -0.37
C ARG A 231 13.48 -24.82 -0.27
N ARG A 232 13.33 -25.51 -1.40
CA ARG A 232 13.72 -26.92 -1.55
C ARG A 232 15.12 -26.91 -2.13
N SER A 233 16.07 -27.44 -1.37
CA SER A 233 17.45 -27.65 -1.77
C SER A 233 17.54 -28.44 -3.10
N PRO A 234 18.57 -28.20 -3.94
CA PRO A 234 18.58 -28.71 -5.30
C PRO A 234 18.93 -30.19 -5.36
N GLY A 235 18.00 -31.00 -5.86
CA GLY A 235 18.28 -32.30 -6.47
C GLY A 235 18.32 -32.14 -7.99
N LYS A 236 19.50 -32.41 -8.55
CA LYS A 236 19.92 -32.53 -9.97
C LYS A 236 18.84 -32.43 -11.10
N ALA A 237 19.13 -31.46 -11.98
CA ALA A 237 19.11 -31.48 -13.45
C ALA A 237 17.87 -31.94 -14.22
N ALA A 238 17.27 -30.99 -14.96
CA ALA A 238 17.13 -31.09 -16.42
C ALA A 238 16.95 -29.70 -17.03
N ASN A 239 17.67 -29.49 -18.12
CA ASN A 239 17.79 -28.30 -18.95
C ASN A 239 16.49 -28.01 -19.73
N THR A 240 15.94 -26.79 -19.64
CA THR A 240 15.30 -26.02 -20.72
C THR A 240 14.64 -24.75 -20.17
N SER A 241 15.03 -23.59 -20.70
CA SER A 241 14.31 -22.30 -20.68
C SER A 241 14.11 -21.86 -22.14
N PRO A 242 13.21 -20.92 -22.50
CA PRO A 242 12.24 -20.18 -21.68
C PRO A 242 10.80 -20.07 -22.27
N THR A 243 9.89 -19.54 -21.43
CA THR A 243 8.66 -18.76 -21.76
C THR A 243 7.40 -19.47 -22.29
N ARG A 244 6.28 -19.30 -21.57
CA ARG A 244 4.98 -18.77 -22.08
C ARG A 244 3.95 -18.64 -20.96
N TRP A 245 3.58 -17.41 -20.63
CA TRP A 245 2.23 -17.11 -20.13
C TRP A 245 1.28 -17.07 -21.33
N PRO A 246 0.03 -17.56 -21.21
CA PRO A 246 -0.90 -17.58 -22.33
C PRO A 246 -1.29 -16.16 -22.74
N GLN A 247 -1.09 -15.86 -24.03
CA GLN A 247 -1.62 -14.68 -24.68
C GLN A 247 -3.14 -14.86 -24.84
N LEU A 248 -3.90 -13.82 -24.47
CA LEU A 248 -5.19 -13.51 -25.09
C LEU A 248 -4.96 -12.39 -26.11
#